data_AF-A0A3M2GQS5-F1
#
_entry.id   AF-A0A3M2GQS5-F1
#
_cell.length_a   1.000
_cell.length_b   1.000
_cell.length_c   1.000
_cell.angle_alpha   90.00
_cell.angle_beta   90.00
_cell.angle_gamma   90.00
#
_symmetry.space_group_name_H-M   'P 1'
#
loop_
_entity.id
_entity.type
_entity.pdbx_description
1 polymer ?
#
loop_
_entity_poly.entity_id
_entity_poly.type
_entity_poly.pdbx_seq_one_letter_code
_entity_poly.pdbx_strand_id
1 'polypeptide(L)'
;MVAHRGGNDLRHLVAVAPLVDRVEVDVRRRGSRLEARHPRRLPLLGWWFEGPRRVPVRPAPTLEEVVATALEHGVALLVDLKGGWPSTAARVARALPADLDVVVSARAWWQLGVIARRRRGTGLLRSIGRRWQLSLSRRLRPRRGEGAVVHQGLLDAPTVRALGRHHGHVWTWGVDDPATAGKLVAWGVDGLIVDHPERFAAS
;
A
#
# COMPACT_ATOMS: atom_id res chain seq x y z
N MET A 1 6.21 -6.69 8.71
CA MET A 1 5.04 -5.84 9.05
C MET A 1 5.13 -4.51 8.32
N VAL A 2 3.99 -3.94 7.95
CA VAL A 2 3.88 -2.65 7.24
C VAL A 2 2.88 -1.75 7.95
N ALA A 3 3.24 -0.49 8.21
CA ALA A 3 2.31 0.50 8.76
C ALA A 3 1.38 1.05 7.67
N HIS A 4 0.08 0.75 7.73
CA HIS A 4 -0.93 1.21 6.78
C HIS A 4 -1.06 2.73 6.86
N ARG A 5 -0.95 3.40 5.71
CA ARG A 5 -1.02 4.87 5.59
C ARG A 5 -0.01 5.65 6.43
N GLY A 6 1.02 4.99 6.97
CA GLY A 6 2.03 5.64 7.80
C GLY A 6 2.69 6.84 7.10
N GLY A 7 2.86 6.77 5.79
CA GLY A 7 3.50 7.81 4.97
C GLY A 7 2.56 8.93 4.50
N ASN A 8 1.28 8.90 4.84
CA ASN A 8 0.34 9.97 4.46
C ASN A 8 0.45 11.22 5.37
N ASP A 9 1.17 11.12 6.48
CA ASP A 9 1.53 12.21 7.39
C ASP A 9 2.97 12.00 7.86
N LEU A 10 3.84 13.00 7.68
CA LEU A 10 5.27 12.85 7.97
C LEU A 10 5.56 12.59 9.44
N ARG A 11 4.78 13.17 10.37
CA ARG A 11 4.98 12.93 11.81
C ARG A 11 4.63 11.50 12.16
N HIS A 12 3.56 10.98 11.55
CA HIS A 12 3.17 9.60 11.74
C HIS A 12 4.22 8.64 11.16
N LEU A 13 4.77 8.92 9.98
CA LEU A 13 5.88 8.15 9.38
C LEU A 13 7.05 8.02 10.36
N VAL A 14 7.53 9.14 10.90
CA VAL A 14 8.64 9.16 11.87
C VAL A 14 8.30 8.32 13.10
N ALA A 15 7.08 8.42 13.62
CA ALA A 15 6.66 7.69 14.81
C ALA A 15 6.58 6.17 14.59
N VAL A 16 6.15 5.71 13.41
CA VAL A 16 5.97 4.27 13.13
C VAL A 16 7.20 3.61 12.51
N ALA A 17 8.10 4.38 11.89
CA ALA A 17 9.32 3.86 11.26
C ALA A 17 10.10 2.86 12.12
N PRO A 18 10.35 3.08 13.44
CA PRO A 18 11.08 2.11 14.26
C PRO A 18 10.28 0.84 14.61
N LEU A 19 8.98 0.78 14.28
CA LEU A 19 8.09 -0.33 14.66
C LEU A 19 7.82 -1.31 13.52
N VAL A 20 8.21 -0.98 12.28
CA VAL A 20 7.80 -1.72 11.09
C VAL A 20 8.95 -1.87 10.10
N ASP A 21 8.89 -2.92 9.27
CA ASP A 21 9.86 -3.10 8.19
C ASP A 21 9.63 -2.10 7.05
N ARG A 22 8.37 -1.70 6.84
CA ARG A 22 7.96 -0.77 5.77
C ARG A 22 6.84 0.16 6.20
N VAL A 23 6.80 1.34 5.60
CA VAL A 23 5.69 2.28 5.73
C VAL A 23 4.90 2.34 4.43
N GLU A 24 3.57 2.18 4.50
CA GLU A 24 2.71 2.36 3.34
C GLU A 24 2.42 3.85 3.09
N VAL A 25 2.47 4.24 1.82
CA VAL A 25 2.08 5.56 1.35
C VAL A 25 1.11 5.46 0.17
N ASP A 26 -0.03 6.14 0.26
CA ASP A 26 -1.03 6.18 -0.79
C ASP A 26 -0.68 7.30 -1.79
N VAL A 27 -0.19 6.96 -2.98
CA VAL A 27 0.26 7.98 -3.93
C VAL A 27 -0.79 8.26 -4.99
N ARG A 28 -1.12 9.54 -5.16
CA ARG A 28 -1.98 10.03 -6.24
C ARG A 28 -1.36 11.24 -6.92
N ARG A 29 -1.75 11.46 -8.19
CA ARG A 29 -1.40 12.67 -8.93
C ARG A 29 -2.42 13.77 -8.67
N ARG A 30 -1.94 14.98 -8.36
CA ARG A 30 -2.73 16.23 -8.35
C ARG A 30 -1.99 17.29 -9.16
N GLY A 31 -2.49 17.57 -10.37
CA GLY A 31 -1.83 18.49 -11.30
C GLY A 31 -0.42 18.00 -11.70
N SER A 32 0.61 18.78 -11.36
CA SER A 32 2.02 18.41 -11.56
C SER A 32 2.59 17.53 -10.44
N ARG A 33 2.01 17.58 -9.23
CA ARG A 33 2.56 16.96 -8.02
C ARG A 33 2.06 15.52 -7.78
N LEU A 34 2.88 14.74 -7.07
CA LEU A 34 2.50 13.47 -6.46
C LEU A 34 2.25 13.74 -4.97
N GLU A 35 1.02 13.48 -4.51
CA GLU A 35 0.62 13.66 -3.11
C GLU A 35 0.45 12.30 -2.44
N ALA A 36 0.94 12.20 -1.20
CA ALA A 36 0.73 11.09 -0.27
C ALA A 36 -0.59 11.28 0.47
N ARG A 37 -1.67 10.69 -0.06
CA ARG A 37 -3.02 10.88 0.47
C ARG A 37 -3.99 9.78 0.06
N HIS A 38 -4.66 9.20 1.06
CA HIS A 38 -5.87 8.40 0.81
C HIS A 38 -7.05 9.29 0.37
N PRO A 39 -7.84 8.92 -0.65
CA PRO A 39 -9.05 9.67 -1.00
C PRO A 39 -9.99 9.79 0.21
N ARG A 40 -10.42 11.02 0.52
CA ARG A 40 -11.63 11.24 1.31
C ARG A 40 -12.83 10.80 0.47
N ARG A 41 -13.83 10.19 1.10
CA ARG A 41 -15.14 9.95 0.49
C ARG A 41 -15.62 11.25 -0.17
N LEU A 42 -16.15 11.15 -1.38
CA LEU A 42 -16.69 12.30 -2.12
C LEU A 42 -17.67 13.08 -1.21
N PRO A 43 -17.46 14.38 -0.99
CA PRO A 43 -18.27 15.20 -0.09
C PRO A 43 -19.70 15.44 -0.58
N LEU A 44 -20.14 14.87 -1.71
CA LEU A 44 -21.49 15.11 -2.23
C LEU A 44 -22.60 14.66 -1.27
N LEU A 45 -22.34 13.69 -0.38
CA LEU A 45 -23.24 13.32 0.73
C LEU A 45 -22.89 13.97 2.08
N GLY A 46 -21.71 14.59 2.22
CA GLY A 46 -21.25 15.15 3.51
C GLY A 46 -21.83 16.52 3.84
N TRP A 47 -22.28 17.28 2.84
CA TRP A 47 -22.91 18.59 3.03
C TRP A 47 -24.22 18.54 3.83
N TRP A 48 -24.87 17.37 3.93
CA TRP A 48 -26.16 17.20 4.58
C TRP A 48 -26.06 16.81 6.07
N PHE A 49 -24.90 16.31 6.52
CA PHE A 49 -24.76 15.74 7.86
C PHE A 49 -23.67 16.40 8.72
N GLU A 50 -22.72 17.11 8.10
CA GLU A 50 -21.63 17.77 8.82
C GLU A 50 -21.58 19.24 8.40
N GLY A 51 -22.03 20.12 9.30
CA GLY A 51 -21.93 21.57 9.15
C GLY A 51 -20.50 22.06 8.88
N PRO A 52 -20.29 23.37 8.67
CA PRO A 52 -19.08 23.93 8.07
C PRO A 52 -17.87 23.93 9.03
N ARG A 53 -17.46 22.77 9.53
CA ARG A 53 -16.16 22.59 10.15
C ARG A 53 -15.13 22.53 9.02
N ARG A 54 -14.62 23.71 8.66
CA ARG A 54 -13.36 23.88 7.93
C ARG A 54 -12.23 23.31 8.79
N VAL A 55 -12.12 21.98 8.86
CA VAL A 55 -10.91 21.33 9.37
C VAL A 55 -9.78 21.84 8.48
N PRO A 56 -8.73 22.48 9.02
CA PRO A 56 -7.62 22.96 8.22
C PRO A 56 -7.11 21.80 7.38
N VAL A 57 -7.21 21.94 6.06
CA VAL A 57 -6.65 20.96 5.14
C VAL A 57 -5.15 21.18 5.21
N ARG A 58 -4.46 20.48 6.11
CA ARG A 58 -3.02 20.38 6.01
C ARG A 58 -2.71 19.88 4.59
N PRO A 59 -1.80 20.55 3.85
CA PRO A 59 -1.38 20.04 2.57
C PRO A 59 -0.88 18.62 2.75
N ALA A 60 -1.32 17.70 1.89
CA ALA A 60 -0.78 16.35 1.90
C ALA A 60 0.70 16.41 1.57
N PRO A 61 1.56 15.63 2.25
CA PRO A 61 2.97 15.60 1.92
C PRO A 61 3.16 15.15 0.46
N THR A 62 4.22 15.63 -0.16
CA THR A 62 4.62 15.16 -1.49
C THR A 62 5.28 13.79 -1.38
N LEU A 63 5.33 13.04 -2.49
CA LEU A 63 6.10 11.78 -2.50
C LEU A 63 7.58 12.05 -2.22
N GLU A 64 8.11 13.19 -2.69
CA GLU A 64 9.48 13.60 -2.47
C GLU A 64 9.78 13.82 -0.97
N GLU A 65 8.88 14.49 -0.24
CA GLU A 65 8.99 14.67 1.22
C GLU A 65 8.94 13.33 1.97
N VAL A 66 8.04 12.43 1.57
CA VAL A 66 7.94 11.08 2.16
C VAL A 66 9.21 10.27 1.92
N VAL A 67 9.75 10.31 0.69
CA VAL A 67 11.00 9.61 0.33
C VAL A 67 12.17 10.14 1.15
N ALA A 68 12.32 11.47 1.26
CA ALA A 68 13.40 12.06 2.04
C ALA A 68 13.33 11.63 3.52
N THR A 69 12.13 11.67 4.09
CA THR A 69 11.90 11.24 5.48
C THR A 69 12.17 9.74 5.67
N ALA A 70 11.75 8.91 4.71
CA ALA A 70 11.99 7.46 4.76
C ALA A 70 13.48 7.12 4.73
N LEU A 71 14.25 7.80 3.89
CA LEU A 71 15.71 7.66 3.83
C LEU A 71 16.39 8.13 5.12
N GLU A 72 15.99 9.28 5.66
CA GLU A 72 16.52 9.82 6.92
C GLU A 72 16.33 8.83 8.08
N HIS A 73 15.20 8.13 8.12
CA HIS A 73 14.86 7.17 9.17
C HIS A 73 15.16 5.71 8.80
N GLY A 74 15.81 5.46 7.65
CA GLY A 74 16.21 4.12 7.23
C GLY A 74 15.07 3.11 7.06
N VAL A 75 13.85 3.57 6.73
CA VAL A 75 12.67 2.71 6.59
C VAL A 75 12.29 2.52 5.12
N ALA A 76 11.96 1.28 4.74
CA ALA A 76 11.54 0.96 3.38
C ALA A 76 10.07 1.36 3.12
N LEU A 77 9.67 1.51 1.86
CA LEU A 77 8.33 1.96 1.49
C LEU A 77 7.50 0.89 0.80
N LEU A 78 6.20 0.85 1.12
CA LEU A 78 5.16 0.27 0.27
C LEU A 78 4.37 1.42 -0.38
N VAL A 79 4.55 1.62 -1.68
CA VAL A 79 3.86 2.68 -2.42
C VAL A 79 2.57 2.11 -3.04
N ASP A 80 1.39 2.47 -2.55
CA ASP A 80 0.11 2.10 -3.17
C ASP A 80 -0.35 3.17 -4.16
N LEU A 81 -0.38 2.81 -5.45
CA LEU A 81 -0.82 3.69 -6.51
C LEU A 81 -2.34 3.82 -6.50
N LYS A 82 -2.81 5.04 -6.20
CA LYS A 82 -4.23 5.39 -6.26
C LYS A 82 -4.58 6.11 -7.56
N GLY A 83 -5.70 5.71 -8.14
CA GLY A 83 -6.27 6.28 -9.36
C GLY A 83 -5.77 5.63 -10.65
N GLY A 84 -6.36 6.04 -11.78
CA GLY A 84 -6.17 5.38 -13.08
C GLY A 84 -5.36 6.16 -14.11
N TRP A 85 -4.71 7.27 -13.76
CA TRP A 85 -3.99 8.07 -14.76
C TRP A 85 -2.71 7.38 -15.23
N PRO A 86 -2.48 7.19 -16.55
CA PRO A 86 -1.30 6.50 -17.07
C PRO A 86 0.04 7.11 -16.65
N SER A 87 0.05 8.43 -16.49
CA SER A 87 1.25 9.18 -16.11
C SER A 87 1.63 9.04 -14.63
N THR A 88 0.73 8.60 -13.74
CA THR A 88 1.03 8.50 -12.30
C THR A 88 2.17 7.51 -12.06
N ALA A 89 2.04 6.27 -12.54
CA ALA A 89 3.08 5.25 -12.38
C ALA A 89 4.42 5.68 -12.99
N ALA A 90 4.41 6.32 -14.15
CA ALA A 90 5.62 6.80 -14.81
C ALA A 90 6.31 7.95 -14.06
N ARG A 91 5.56 8.76 -13.30
CA ARG A 91 6.12 9.81 -12.44
C ARG A 91 6.64 9.23 -11.13
N VAL A 92 5.88 8.34 -10.49
CA VAL A 92 6.33 7.62 -9.29
C VAL A 92 7.64 6.89 -9.56
N ALA A 93 7.73 6.12 -10.65
CA ALA A 93 8.96 5.42 -11.01
C ALA A 93 10.18 6.34 -11.20
N ARG A 94 9.97 7.61 -11.57
CA ARG A 94 11.05 8.61 -11.72
C ARG A 94 11.39 9.33 -10.42
N ALA A 95 10.41 9.52 -9.54
CA ALA A 95 10.57 10.23 -8.27
C ALA A 95 11.21 9.35 -7.18
N LEU A 96 11.05 8.03 -7.28
CA LEU A 96 11.71 7.10 -6.36
C LEU A 96 13.22 7.05 -6.66
N PRO A 97 14.10 7.14 -5.66
CA PRO A 97 15.55 7.01 -5.82
C PRO A 97 15.94 5.53 -5.90
N ALA A 98 17.10 5.19 -6.45
CA ALA A 98 17.47 3.81 -6.80
C ALA A 98 17.85 2.95 -5.58
N ASP A 99 18.36 3.59 -4.53
CA ASP A 99 18.84 3.04 -3.27
C ASP A 99 17.74 2.77 -2.23
N LEU A 100 16.57 3.38 -2.38
CA LEU A 100 15.42 3.12 -1.51
C LEU A 100 14.80 1.74 -1.80
N ASP A 101 14.68 0.88 -0.78
CA ASP A 101 13.87 -0.34 -0.85
C ASP A 101 12.39 0.02 -0.96
N VAL A 102 11.79 -0.33 -2.10
CA VAL A 102 10.41 -0.02 -2.41
C VAL A 102 9.71 -1.25 -2.97
N VAL A 103 8.52 -1.51 -2.41
CA VAL A 103 7.49 -2.33 -3.02
C VAL A 103 6.38 -1.43 -3.54
N VAL A 104 5.85 -1.70 -4.72
CA VAL A 104 4.74 -0.94 -5.30
C VAL A 104 3.50 -1.81 -5.42
N SER A 105 2.39 -1.34 -4.89
CA SER A 105 1.07 -1.95 -5.07
C SER A 105 0.17 -1.07 -5.93
N ALA A 106 -0.82 -1.69 -6.58
CA ALA A 106 -1.84 -0.96 -7.32
C ALA A 106 -3.10 -1.80 -7.49
N ARG A 107 -4.28 -1.17 -7.49
CA ARG A 107 -5.54 -1.83 -7.91
C ARG A 107 -5.70 -1.85 -9.43
N ALA A 108 -5.15 -0.86 -10.12
CA ALA A 108 -5.08 -0.81 -11.57
C ALA A 108 -3.82 -1.55 -12.05
N TRP A 109 -3.87 -2.89 -12.13
CA TRP A 109 -2.68 -3.76 -12.31
C TRP A 109 -1.83 -3.46 -13.56
N TRP A 110 -2.38 -2.79 -14.57
CA TRP A 110 -1.60 -2.35 -15.73
C TRP A 110 -0.52 -1.31 -15.37
N GLN A 111 -0.72 -0.53 -14.29
CA GLN A 111 0.26 0.42 -13.77
C GLN A 111 1.54 -0.26 -13.28
N LEU A 112 1.44 -1.47 -12.72
CA LEU A 112 2.59 -2.26 -12.29
C LEU A 112 3.52 -2.58 -13.46
N GLY A 113 2.96 -2.76 -14.68
CA GLY A 113 3.76 -2.94 -15.89
C GLY A 113 4.55 -1.68 -16.29
N VAL A 114 4.06 -0.49 -15.95
CA VAL A 114 4.81 0.76 -16.17
C VAL A 114 5.98 0.87 -15.19
N ILE A 115 5.77 0.50 -13.92
CA ILE A 115 6.84 0.45 -12.90
C ILE A 115 7.90 -0.56 -13.31
N ALA A 116 7.50 -1.81 -13.62
CA ALA A 116 8.41 -2.89 -13.98
C ALA A 116 9.37 -2.53 -15.13
N ARG A 117 8.90 -1.76 -16.12
CA ARG A 117 9.72 -1.33 -17.27
C ARG A 117 10.70 -0.21 -16.93
N ARG A 118 10.44 0.57 -15.89
CA ARG A 118 11.23 1.76 -15.53
C ARG A 118 12.13 1.55 -14.32
N ARG A 119 11.78 0.63 -13.42
CA ARG A 119 12.56 0.26 -12.23
C ARG A 119 12.64 -1.25 -12.12
N ARG A 120 13.80 -1.81 -12.49
CA ARG A 120 14.10 -3.23 -12.29
C ARG A 120 14.34 -3.49 -10.80
N GLY A 121 14.03 -4.70 -10.33
CA GLY A 121 14.24 -5.10 -8.94
C GLY A 121 13.20 -4.59 -7.93
N THR A 122 12.30 -3.68 -8.33
CA THR A 122 11.19 -3.22 -7.47
C THR A 122 10.15 -4.33 -7.30
N GLY A 123 9.81 -4.66 -6.04
CA GLY A 123 8.74 -5.60 -5.73
C GLY A 123 7.38 -5.06 -6.19
N LEU A 124 6.54 -5.92 -6.77
CA LEU A 124 5.23 -5.50 -7.30
C LEU A 124 4.12 -6.34 -6.69
N LEU A 125 3.04 -5.69 -6.23
CA LEU A 125 1.90 -6.35 -5.60
C LEU A 125 0.58 -5.98 -6.28
N ARG A 126 -0.18 -6.98 -6.74
CA ARG A 126 -1.57 -6.75 -7.18
C ARG A 126 -2.47 -6.49 -5.98
N SER A 127 -3.05 -5.31 -5.89
CA SER A 127 -4.02 -5.00 -4.82
C SER A 127 -5.40 -5.56 -5.14
N ILE A 128 -5.88 -6.46 -4.27
CA ILE A 128 -7.12 -7.23 -4.41
C ILE A 128 -8.01 -6.91 -3.21
N GLY A 129 -9.05 -6.11 -3.43
CA GLY A 129 -10.00 -5.70 -2.39
C GLY A 129 -11.42 -6.20 -2.60
N ARG A 130 -11.68 -7.00 -3.65
CA ARG A 130 -13.03 -7.50 -3.99
C ARG A 130 -12.97 -8.94 -4.52
N ARG A 131 -14.04 -9.71 -4.31
CA ARG A 131 -14.15 -11.12 -4.77
C ARG A 131 -13.93 -11.29 -6.28
N TRP A 132 -14.44 -10.37 -7.10
CA TRP A 132 -14.21 -10.44 -8.56
C TRP A 132 -12.74 -10.18 -8.92
N GLN A 133 -12.03 -9.31 -8.18
CA GLN A 133 -10.59 -9.10 -8.36
C GLN A 133 -9.81 -10.36 -7.98
N LEU A 134 -10.21 -11.05 -6.91
CA LEU A 134 -9.61 -12.32 -6.53
C LEU A 134 -9.84 -13.41 -7.59
N SER A 135 -11.05 -13.50 -8.13
CA SER A 135 -11.35 -14.44 -9.22
C SER A 135 -10.51 -14.13 -10.47
N LEU A 136 -10.43 -12.85 -10.84
CA LEU A 136 -9.62 -12.40 -11.97
C LEU A 136 -8.13 -12.63 -11.76
N SER A 137 -7.61 -12.39 -10.55
CA SER A 137 -6.19 -12.56 -10.25
C SER A 137 -5.75 -14.00 -10.40
N ARG A 138 -6.61 -14.97 -10.06
CA ARG A 138 -6.35 -16.41 -10.24
C ARG A 138 -6.37 -16.88 -11.70
N ARG A 139 -6.99 -16.10 -12.59
CA ARG A 139 -7.06 -16.41 -14.04
C ARG A 139 -5.93 -15.76 -14.82
N LEU A 140 -5.51 -14.56 -14.40
CA LEU A 140 -4.47 -13.80 -15.07
C LEU A 140 -3.10 -14.13 -14.51
N ARG A 141 -2.22 -14.71 -15.34
CA ARG A 141 -0.83 -14.97 -14.95
C ARG A 141 -0.16 -13.68 -14.42
N PRO A 142 0.49 -13.72 -13.26
CA PRO A 142 1.28 -12.61 -12.76
C PRO A 142 2.58 -12.50 -13.58
N ARG A 143 3.18 -11.31 -13.56
CA ARG A 143 4.57 -11.18 -14.02
C ARG A 143 5.47 -11.99 -13.09
N ARG A 144 6.66 -12.35 -13.59
CA ARG A 144 7.67 -13.01 -12.77
C ARG A 144 7.99 -12.13 -11.55
N GLY A 145 7.83 -12.68 -10.35
CA GLY A 145 8.05 -11.96 -9.09
C GLY A 145 6.94 -11.00 -8.66
N GLU A 146 5.79 -10.95 -9.36
CA GLU A 146 4.65 -10.11 -8.97
C GLU A 146 3.76 -10.84 -7.95
N GLY A 147 3.80 -10.36 -6.71
CA GLY A 147 2.99 -10.84 -5.59
C GLY A 147 1.54 -10.32 -5.61
N ALA A 148 0.80 -10.66 -4.56
CA ALA A 148 -0.55 -10.15 -4.32
C ALA A 148 -0.66 -9.51 -2.93
N VAL A 149 -1.46 -8.46 -2.82
CA VAL A 149 -1.85 -7.86 -1.54
C VAL A 149 -3.37 -7.87 -1.43
N VAL A 150 -3.91 -8.61 -0.47
CA VAL A 150 -5.32 -9.01 -0.44
C VAL A 150 -6.00 -8.57 0.85
N HIS A 151 -7.20 -8.01 0.76
CA HIS A 151 -7.97 -7.68 1.97
C HIS A 151 -8.24 -8.94 2.80
N GLN A 152 -8.02 -8.88 4.12
CA GLN A 152 -8.11 -10.06 4.99
C GLN A 152 -9.48 -10.76 4.93
N GLY A 153 -10.58 -10.03 4.75
CA GLY A 153 -11.93 -10.60 4.59
C GLY A 153 -12.16 -11.41 3.30
N LEU A 154 -11.15 -11.53 2.44
CA LEU A 154 -11.16 -12.42 1.26
C LEU A 154 -10.28 -13.65 1.43
N LEU A 155 -9.63 -13.80 2.58
CA LEU A 155 -8.66 -14.85 2.84
C LEU A 155 -9.24 -15.94 3.75
N ASP A 156 -8.97 -17.17 3.34
CA ASP A 156 -9.00 -18.36 4.14
C ASP A 156 -7.72 -19.17 3.85
N ALA A 157 -7.42 -20.20 4.65
CA ALA A 157 -6.20 -20.99 4.46
C ALA A 157 -6.08 -21.59 3.04
N PRO A 158 -7.14 -22.16 2.44
CA PRO A 158 -7.09 -22.62 1.05
C PRO A 158 -6.76 -21.50 0.05
N THR A 159 -7.33 -20.32 0.23
CA THR A 159 -7.13 -19.16 -0.64
C THR A 159 -5.69 -18.65 -0.53
N VAL A 160 -5.14 -18.52 0.67
CA VAL A 160 -3.73 -18.11 0.87
C VAL A 160 -2.80 -19.10 0.17
N ARG A 161 -2.97 -20.41 0.36
CA ARG A 161 -2.16 -21.43 -0.32
C ARG A 161 -2.28 -21.36 -1.84
N ALA A 162 -3.49 -21.17 -2.36
CA ALA A 162 -3.71 -21.07 -3.80
C ALA A 162 -3.04 -19.80 -4.39
N LEU A 163 -3.14 -18.67 -3.68
CA LEU A 163 -2.48 -17.44 -4.08
C LEU A 163 -0.96 -17.53 -3.97
N GLY A 164 -0.42 -18.15 -2.92
CA GLY A 164 1.03 -18.36 -2.75
C GLY A 164 1.63 -19.16 -3.91
N ARG A 165 0.98 -20.25 -4.31
CA ARG A 165 1.40 -21.01 -5.52
C ARG A 165 1.32 -20.20 -6.81
N HIS A 166 0.38 -19.27 -6.90
CA HIS A 166 0.14 -18.50 -8.12
C HIS A 166 1.01 -17.23 -8.23
N HIS A 167 1.25 -16.53 -7.11
CA HIS A 167 1.90 -15.23 -7.02
C HIS A 167 3.29 -15.26 -6.38
N GLY A 168 3.69 -16.38 -5.75
CA GLY A 168 4.94 -16.48 -5.00
C GLY A 168 4.83 -15.92 -3.58
N HIS A 169 4.29 -14.70 -3.44
CA HIS A 169 4.09 -14.06 -2.14
C HIS A 169 2.70 -13.40 -2.02
N VAL A 170 2.13 -13.45 -0.81
CA VAL A 170 0.80 -12.96 -0.47
C VAL A 170 0.89 -12.08 0.78
N TRP A 171 0.63 -10.79 0.60
CA TRP A 171 0.49 -9.85 1.70
C TRP A 171 -1.01 -9.60 1.96
N THR A 172 -1.33 -9.08 3.14
CA THR A 172 -2.71 -8.76 3.50
C THR A 172 -2.83 -7.45 4.26
N TRP A 173 -4.00 -6.81 4.12
CA TRP A 173 -4.33 -5.53 4.73
C TRP A 173 -5.71 -5.56 5.40
N GLY A 174 -5.91 -4.60 6.31
CA GLY A 174 -7.10 -4.47 7.15
C GLY A 174 -7.04 -5.34 8.40
N VAL A 175 -5.84 -5.61 8.93
CA VAL A 175 -5.61 -6.43 10.12
C VAL A 175 -5.46 -5.52 11.33
N ASP A 176 -6.39 -5.63 12.27
CA ASP A 176 -6.53 -4.66 13.37
C ASP A 176 -6.16 -5.23 14.75
N ASP A 177 -5.98 -6.56 14.85
CA ASP A 177 -5.75 -7.27 16.11
C ASP A 177 -4.73 -8.44 15.99
N PRO A 178 -4.00 -8.77 17.09
CA PRO A 178 -3.02 -9.85 17.12
C PRO A 178 -3.56 -11.25 16.82
N ALA A 179 -4.80 -11.57 17.21
CA ALA A 179 -5.36 -12.90 17.01
C ALA A 179 -5.62 -13.17 15.51
N THR A 180 -6.19 -12.19 14.81
CA THR A 180 -6.36 -12.22 13.36
C THR A 180 -5.02 -12.29 12.64
N ALA A 181 -4.02 -11.50 13.07
CA ALA A 181 -2.67 -11.56 12.51
C ALA A 181 -2.03 -12.95 12.66
N GLY A 182 -2.08 -13.54 13.86
CA GLY A 182 -1.55 -14.88 14.11
C GLY A 182 -2.21 -15.94 13.23
N LYS A 183 -3.53 -15.84 13.02
CA LYS A 183 -4.28 -16.72 12.11
C LYS A 183 -3.82 -16.59 10.65
N LEU A 184 -3.63 -15.36 10.17
CA LEU A 184 -3.18 -15.09 8.80
C LEU A 184 -1.74 -15.57 8.58
N VAL A 185 -0.85 -15.37 9.56
CA VAL A 185 0.52 -15.89 9.55
C VAL A 185 0.52 -17.42 9.50
N ALA A 186 -0.31 -18.08 10.32
CA ALA A 186 -0.45 -19.54 10.29
C ALA A 186 -0.99 -20.08 8.95
N TRP A 187 -1.70 -19.25 8.18
CA TRP A 187 -2.11 -19.60 6.82
C TRP A 187 -1.01 -19.42 5.77
N GLY A 188 0.07 -18.72 6.11
CA GLY A 188 1.25 -18.51 5.27
C GLY A 188 1.25 -17.19 4.49
N VAL A 189 0.68 -16.10 5.03
CA VAL A 189 0.89 -14.77 4.43
C VAL A 189 2.32 -14.28 4.71
N ASP A 190 2.95 -13.63 3.73
CA ASP A 190 4.33 -13.13 3.81
C ASP A 190 4.42 -11.70 4.38
N GLY A 191 3.28 -11.00 4.50
CA GLY A 191 3.26 -9.60 4.92
C GLY A 191 1.91 -9.18 5.50
N LEU A 192 1.96 -8.45 6.61
CA LEU A 192 0.82 -7.85 7.27
C LEU A 192 0.90 -6.33 7.17
N ILE A 193 -0.16 -5.71 6.68
CA ILE A 193 -0.37 -4.27 6.63
C ILE A 193 -1.40 -3.91 7.69
N VAL A 194 -0.95 -3.20 8.73
CA VAL A 194 -1.71 -2.95 9.97
C VAL A 194 -1.89 -1.45 10.20
N ASP A 195 -3.05 -1.04 10.72
CA ASP A 195 -3.32 0.36 11.05
C ASP A 195 -2.62 0.81 12.34
N HIS A 196 -2.37 -0.13 13.26
CA HIS A 196 -1.86 0.11 14.61
C HIS A 196 -0.65 -0.78 14.94
N PRO A 197 0.54 -0.51 14.36
CA PRO A 197 1.72 -1.34 14.56
C PRO A 197 2.16 -1.46 16.03
N GLU A 198 1.87 -0.45 16.86
CA GLU A 198 2.15 -0.44 18.30
C GLU A 198 1.49 -1.60 19.05
N ARG A 199 0.38 -2.14 18.53
CA ARG A 199 -0.32 -3.30 19.13
C ARG A 199 0.40 -4.63 18.92
N PHE A 200 1.39 -4.64 18.03
CA PHE A 200 2.16 -5.84 17.66
C PHE A 200 3.60 -5.79 18.17
N ALA A 201 4.11 -4.60 18.50
CA ALA A 201 5.46 -4.39 18.99
C ALA A 201 5.73 -4.91 20.43
N ALA A 202 4.68 -5.32 21.16
CA ALA A 202 4.77 -5.81 22.54
C ALA A 202 4.73 -7.34 22.66
N SER A 203 5.00 -8.09 21.58
CA SER A 203 4.93 -9.56 21.53
C SER A 203 6.30 -10.20 21.38
#